data_AF-A0AA86MQ27-F1
#
_entry.id   AF-A0AA86MQ27-F1
#
_cell.length_a   1.000
_cell.length_b   1.000
_cell.length_c   1.000
_cell.angle_alpha   90.00
_cell.angle_beta   90.00
_cell.angle_gamma   90.00
#
_symmetry.space_group_name_H-M   'P 1'
#
loop_
_entity.id
_entity.type
_entity.pdbx_description
1 polymer ?
#
loop_
_entity_poly.entity_id
_entity_poly.type
_entity_poly.pdbx_seq_one_letter_code
_entity_poly.pdbx_strand_id
1 'polypeptide(L)' 'MGKRRERLNEGKKNIIAQLIQEYDIHTAEDIQDALKDLLGRTIESMLTAELDNHLGYDPYFRIIPK' A
#
# COMPACT_ATOMS: atom_id res chain seq x y z
N MET A 1 7.44 -14.18 29.92
CA MET A 1 7.45 -12.74 29.59
C MET A 1 6.29 -12.48 28.62
N GLY A 2 5.15 -11.98 29.11
CA GLY A 2 4.00 -11.72 28.24
C GLY A 2 4.24 -10.49 27.37
N LYS A 3 4.06 -10.60 26.05
CA LYS A 3 4.04 -9.46 25.12
C LYS A 3 3.06 -8.43 25.67
N ARG A 4 3.57 -7.28 26.10
CA ARG A 4 2.77 -6.12 26.49
C ARG A 4 1.90 -5.81 25.28
N ARG A 5 0.58 -6.02 25.37
CA ARG A 5 -0.36 -5.57 24.34
C ARG A 5 -0.29 -4.05 24.35
N GLU A 6 0.56 -3.50 23.50
CA GLU A 6 0.62 -2.06 23.28
C GLU A 6 -0.79 -1.64 22.87
N ARG A 7 -1.42 -0.78 23.67
CA ARG A 7 -2.76 -0.29 23.35
C ARG A 7 -2.71 0.32 21.96
N LEU A 8 -3.65 -0.06 21.09
CA LEU A 8 -3.81 0.59 19.80
C LEU A 8 -4.01 2.08 20.06
N ASN A 9 -3.09 2.90 19.55
CA ASN A 9 -3.26 4.35 19.58
C ASN A 9 -4.38 4.75 18.60
N GLU A 10 -4.90 5.97 18.72
CA GLU A 10 -6.00 6.43 17.87
C GLU A 10 -5.66 6.38 16.37
N GLY A 11 -4.40 6.64 16.00
CA GLY A 11 -3.94 6.50 14.62
C GLY A 11 -4.12 5.08 14.07
N LYS A 12 -3.67 4.06 14.82
CA LYS A 12 -3.83 2.65 14.44
C LYS A 12 -5.31 2.25 14.36
N LYS A 13 -6.17 2.76 15.25
CA LYS A 13 -7.62 2.50 15.20
C LYS A 13 -8.27 3.09 13.96
N ASN A 14 -7.91 4.32 13.59
CA ASN A 14 -8.44 4.99 12.40
C ASN A 14 -8.06 4.22 11.13
N ILE A 15 -6.82 3.76 11.03
CA ILE A 15 -6.37 2.94 9.89
C ILE A 15 -7.18 1.64 9.79
N ILE A 16 -7.40 0.95 10.91
CA ILE A 16 -8.20 -0.28 10.93
C ILE A 16 -9.65 0.01 10.50
N ALA A 17 -10.25 1.09 10.99
CA ALA A 17 -11.62 1.47 10.63
C ALA A 17 -11.75 1.78 9.12
N GLN A 18 -10.79 2.52 8.55
CA GLN A 18 -10.74 2.80 7.12
C GLN A 18 -10.58 1.52 6.30
N LEU A 19 -9.70 0.60 6.73
CA LEU A 19 -9.49 -0.65 6.02
C LEU A 19 -10.75 -1.51 5.98
N ILE A 20 -11.49 -1.59 7.10
CA ILE A 20 -12.76 -2.33 7.18
C ILE A 20 -13.81 -1.74 6.23
N GLN A 21 -13.88 -0.42 6.14
CA GLN A 21 -14.86 0.27 5.28
C GLN A 21 -14.50 0.16 3.79
N GLU A 22 -13.24 0.38 3.42
CA GLU A 22 -12.81 0.42 2.02
C GLU A 22 -12.87 -0.95 1.35
N TYR A 23 -12.52 -2.01 2.07
CA TYR A 23 -12.52 -3.39 1.56
C TYR A 23 -13.79 -4.18 1.92
N ASP A 24 -14.78 -3.53 2.54
CA ASP A 24 -16.04 -4.14 2.99
C ASP A 24 -15.82 -5.44 3.78
N ILE A 25 -15.03 -5.36 4.85
CA ILE A 25 -14.54 -6.53 5.59
C ILE A 25 -15.60 -7.02 6.58
N HIS A 26 -16.11 -8.23 6.37
CA HIS A 26 -17.07 -8.90 7.27
C HIS A 26 -16.52 -10.16 7.91
N THR A 27 -15.51 -10.78 7.30
CA THR A 27 -14.96 -12.08 7.70
C THR A 27 -13.45 -12.07 7.87
N ALA A 28 -12.94 -13.16 8.46
CA ALA A 28 -11.50 -13.39 8.58
C ALA A 28 -10.83 -13.66 7.22
N GLU A 29 -11.59 -14.07 6.21
CA GLU A 29 -11.11 -14.27 4.84
C GLU A 29 -10.98 -12.92 4.13
N ASP A 30 -12.00 -12.05 4.26
CA ASP A 30 -12.01 -10.71 3.66
C ASP A 30 -10.81 -9.88 4.14
N ILE A 31 -10.49 -9.93 5.44
CA ILE A 31 -9.29 -9.22 5.97
C ILE A 31 -7.99 -9.80 5.42
N GLN A 32 -7.92 -11.11 5.17
CA GLN A 32 -6.71 -11.71 4.58
C GLN A 32 -6.54 -11.26 3.14
N ASP A 33 -7.61 -11.24 2.36
CA ASP A 33 -7.57 -10.84 0.95
C ASP A 33 -7.33 -9.34 0.79
N ALA A 34 -7.96 -8.51 1.63
CA ALA A 34 -7.68 -7.08 1.71
C ALA A 34 -6.20 -6.79 2.02
N LEU A 35 -5.61 -7.53 2.96
CA LEU A 35 -4.18 -7.38 3.30
C LEU A 35 -3.25 -7.84 2.17
N LYS A 36 -3.60 -8.91 1.44
CA LYS A 36 -2.84 -9.37 0.27
C LYS A 36 -2.87 -8.33 -0.84
N ASP A 37 -4.04 -7.81 -1.18
CA ASP A 37 -4.20 -6.78 -2.22
C ASP A 37 -3.45 -5.50 -1.85
N LEU A 38 -3.67 -4.97 -0.64
CA LEU A 38 -3.01 -3.77 -0.16
C LEU A 38 -1.48 -3.88 -0.21
N LEU A 39 -0.93 -5.01 0.26
CA LEU A 39 0.51 -5.25 0.23
C LEU A 39 1.03 -5.40 -1.21
N GLY A 40 0.30 -6.13 -2.07
CA GLY A 40 0.64 -6.30 -3.47
C GLY A 40 0.74 -4.97 -4.20
N ARG A 41 -0.28 -4.11 -4.07
CA ARG A 41 -0.32 -2.77 -4.66
C ARG A 41 0.75 -1.84 -4.10
N THR A 42 1.08 -1.97 -2.82
CA THR A 42 2.17 -1.19 -2.19
C THR A 42 3.52 -1.57 -2.80
N ILE A 43 3.80 -2.87 -2.93
CA ILE A 43 5.04 -3.37 -3.53
C ILE A 43 5.12 -2.93 -5.00
N GLU A 44 4.04 -3.07 -5.77
CA GLU A 44 3.98 -2.61 -7.16
C GLU A 44 4.27 -1.10 -7.27
N SER A 45 3.69 -0.28 -6.39
CA SER A 45 3.93 1.16 -6.36
C SER A 45 5.39 1.48 -6.02
N MET A 46 6.00 0.75 -5.08
CA MET A 46 7.41 0.92 -4.72
C MET A 46 8.32 0.53 -5.88
N LEU A 47 8.08 -0.62 -6.52
CA LEU A 47 8.86 -1.07 -7.67
C LEU A 47 8.71 -0.13 -8.87
N THR A 48 7.51 0.39 -9.11
CA THR A 48 7.26 1.38 -10.18
C THR A 48 8.01 2.67 -9.90
N ALA A 49 7.96 3.18 -8.67
CA ALA A 49 8.72 4.36 -8.27
C ALA A 49 10.24 4.13 -8.38
N GLU A 50 10.73 2.93 -8.04
CA GLU A 50 12.12 2.55 -8.26
C GLU A 50 12.48 2.54 -9.74
N LEU A 51 11.63 1.99 -10.61
CA LEU A 51 11.83 2.02 -12.07
C LEU A 51 11.84 3.45 -12.61
N ASP A 52 10.87 4.29 -12.25
CA ASP A 52 10.81 5.70 -12.68
C ASP A 52 12.06 6.48 -12.26
N ASN A 53 12.60 6.21 -11.07
CA ASN A 53 13.82 6.83 -10.58
C ASN A 53 15.11 6.22 -11.18
N HIS A 54 15.11 4.93 -11.52
CA HIS A 54 16.28 4.22 -12.05
C HIS A 54 16.38 4.26 -13.58
N LEU A 55 15.31 4.65 -14.26
CA LEU A 55 15.27 4.68 -15.71
C LEU A 55 16.06 5.84 -16.33
N GLY A 56 16.56 6.81 -15.54
CA GLY A 56 17.52 7.81 -16.02
C GLY A 56 17.09 8.55 -17.30
N TYR A 57 15.81 8.48 -17.68
CA TYR A 57 15.30 9.14 -18.86
C TYR A 57 15.06 10.57 -18.47
N ASP A 58 16.01 11.41 -18.87
CA ASP A 58 15.81 12.84 -19.02
C ASP A 58 14.44 13.06 -19.68
N PRO A 59 13.49 13.77 -19.04
CA PRO A 59 12.14 13.97 -19.58
C PRO A 59 12.09 14.67 -20.95
N TYR A 60 13.25 15.01 -21.53
CA TYR A 60 13.42 15.68 -22.82
C TYR A 60 13.61 14.74 -24.02
N PHE A 61 13.76 13.42 -23.87
CA PHE A 61 13.89 12.53 -25.03
C PHE A 61 12.55 12.00 -25.60
N ARG A 62 11.46 12.75 -25.39
CA ARG A 62 10.22 12.57 -26.17
C ARG A 62 9.95 13.82 -27.00
N ILE A 63 10.94 14.22 -27.80
CA ILE A 63 10.74 15.12 -28.93
C ILE A 63 10.92 14.27 -30.19
N ILE A 64 9.85 13.55 -30.57
CA ILE A 64 9.63 13.23 -31.98
C ILE A 64 8.49 14.13 -32.44
N PRO A 65 8.81 15.21 -33.17
CA PRO A 65 7.94 15.65 -34.24
C PRO A 65 8.71 15.72 -35.56
N LYS A 66 8.08 15.05 -36.55
CA LYS A 66 8.27 15.08 -38.01
C LYS A 66 9.35 14.19 -38.60
#